data_AF-E4WX60-F1
#
_entry.id   AF-E4WX60-F1
#
_cell.length_a   1.000
_cell.length_b   1.000
_cell.length_c   1.000
_cell.angle_alpha   90.00
_cell.angle_beta   90.00
_cell.angle_gamma   90.00
#
_symmetry.space_group_name_H-M   'P 1'
#
loop_
_entity.id
_entity.type
_entity.pdbx_description
1 polymer ?
#
loop_
_entity_poly.entity_id
_entity_poly.type
_entity_poly.pdbx_seq_one_letter_code
_entity_poly.pdbx_strand_id
1 'polypeptide(L)'
;MDCECRLPDDRHSICCGEECLNRALMVECSSRCRTGNRCTNKNFQKRKYAPAKIFWAKGKGHGLKATAFIPRGKFIIEYLGEVVSAKEFKKRSHEYARSGKQHHYFMELSRQATIDAYHKGAISRFINHSCEPNSETQKWTVNGLLRIGFFAIRDIQPEEEITFDYQFIHFGQGQKCLCGAPSCRGIIGREAGQQDNRKKADGDDENYGKLILSMG
;
A
#
# COMPACT_ATOMS: atom_id res chain seq x y z
N MET A 1 -18.76 8.90 8.62
CA MET A 1 -19.43 8.38 9.82
C MET A 1 -18.99 9.20 11.02
N ASP A 2 -19.89 9.47 11.94
CA ASP A 2 -19.59 10.25 13.14
C ASP A 2 -19.23 9.29 14.27
N CYS A 3 -18.08 9.50 14.92
CA CYS A 3 -17.69 8.70 16.08
C CYS A 3 -18.35 9.23 17.36
N GLU A 4 -18.31 8.45 18.43
CA GLU A 4 -18.84 8.82 19.74
C GLU A 4 -17.84 9.54 20.65
N CYS A 5 -16.58 9.70 20.22
CA CYS A 5 -15.55 10.39 20.99
C CYS A 5 -15.96 11.83 21.35
N ARG A 6 -15.67 12.23 22.59
CA ARG A 6 -15.89 13.60 23.10
C ARG A 6 -14.58 14.35 23.23
N LEU A 7 -14.67 15.69 23.32
CA LEU A 7 -13.51 16.52 23.64
C LEU A 7 -13.09 16.22 25.08
N PRO A 8 -11.82 15.83 25.31
CA PRO A 8 -11.30 15.69 26.66
C PRO A 8 -11.08 17.07 27.29
N ASP A 9 -11.23 17.14 28.62
CA ASP A 9 -11.00 18.36 29.40
C ASP A 9 -9.53 18.79 29.33
N ASP A 10 -8.61 17.82 29.34
CA ASP A 10 -7.18 18.06 29.12
C ASP A 10 -6.86 18.34 27.63
N ARG A 11 -6.12 19.43 27.41
CA ARG A 11 -5.70 19.88 26.07
C ARG A 11 -4.59 19.01 25.47
N HIS A 12 -3.83 18.28 26.29
CA HIS A 12 -2.75 17.40 25.81
C HIS A 12 -3.26 16.02 25.41
N SER A 13 -4.44 15.63 25.88
CA SER A 13 -5.09 14.38 25.55
C SER A 13 -5.36 14.24 24.04
N ILE A 14 -5.12 13.03 23.51
CA ILE A 14 -5.29 12.69 22.10
C ILE A 14 -6.78 12.49 21.79
N CYS A 15 -7.33 13.30 20.90
CA CYS A 15 -8.71 13.13 20.42
C CYS A 15 -8.79 12.07 19.32
N CYS A 16 -9.74 11.15 19.43
CA CYS A 16 -9.93 10.04 18.48
C CYS A 16 -8.65 9.18 18.33
N GLY A 17 -8.06 8.80 19.47
CA GLY A 17 -6.94 7.85 19.56
C GLY A 17 -7.38 6.41 19.30
N GLU A 18 -6.72 5.44 19.92
CA GLU A 18 -6.94 4.00 19.71
C GLU A 18 -8.37 3.57 20.05
N GLU A 19 -8.96 4.13 21.12
CA GLU A 19 -10.34 3.87 21.57
C GLU A 19 -11.44 4.47 20.65
N CYS A 20 -11.07 5.13 19.55
CA CYS A 20 -12.04 5.66 18.62
C CYS A 20 -12.63 4.53 17.77
N LEU A 21 -13.93 4.25 17.93
CA LEU A 21 -14.61 3.21 17.14
C LEU A 21 -14.39 3.35 15.62
N ASN A 22 -14.46 4.58 15.09
CA ASN A 22 -14.15 4.83 13.68
C ASN A 22 -12.72 4.40 13.33
N ARG A 23 -11.72 4.72 14.17
CA ARG A 23 -10.32 4.35 13.94
C ARG A 23 -10.16 2.83 13.97
N ALA A 24 -10.75 2.16 14.97
CA ALA A 24 -10.72 0.71 15.12
C ALA A 24 -11.32 -0.01 13.91
N LEU A 25 -12.33 0.59 13.27
CA LEU A 25 -12.98 0.08 12.05
C LEU A 25 -12.34 0.58 10.75
N MET A 26 -11.16 1.24 10.81
CA MET A 26 -10.48 1.82 9.63
C MET A 26 -11.37 2.81 8.84
N VAL A 27 -12.17 3.60 9.54
CA VAL A 27 -13.01 4.66 9.00
C VAL A 27 -12.47 6.00 9.48
N GLU A 28 -12.24 6.96 8.58
CA GLU A 28 -11.92 8.31 9.00
C GLU A 28 -13.15 9.06 9.54
N CYS A 29 -12.91 9.88 10.57
CA CYS A 29 -13.93 10.76 11.09
C CYS A 29 -14.33 11.82 10.06
N SER A 30 -15.63 12.13 10.00
CA SER A 30 -16.18 13.17 9.12
C SER A 30 -15.85 14.58 9.63
N SER A 31 -16.20 15.61 8.85
CA SER A 31 -16.19 17.01 9.29
C SER A 31 -17.06 17.28 10.53
N ARG A 32 -18.06 16.42 10.81
CA ARG A 32 -19.00 16.54 11.94
C ARG A 32 -18.52 15.89 13.24
N CYS A 33 -17.30 15.36 13.28
CA CYS A 33 -16.72 14.80 14.50
C CYS A 33 -16.78 15.81 15.66
N ARG A 34 -17.28 15.37 16.83
CA ARG A 34 -17.45 16.23 18.02
C ARG A 34 -16.13 16.76 18.59
N THR A 35 -15.00 16.13 18.25
CA THR A 35 -13.65 16.63 18.59
C THR A 35 -13.13 17.70 17.62
N GLY A 36 -13.92 18.04 16.60
CA GLY A 36 -13.67 19.13 15.66
C GLY A 36 -12.29 19.06 15.03
N ASN A 37 -11.55 20.17 15.14
CA ASN A 37 -10.22 20.31 14.57
C ASN A 37 -9.13 19.49 15.31
N ARG A 38 -9.37 19.13 16.57
CA ARG A 38 -8.45 18.28 17.37
C ARG A 38 -8.51 16.81 16.97
N CYS A 39 -9.51 16.37 16.21
CA CYS A 39 -9.61 15.00 15.73
C CYS A 39 -8.31 14.55 15.02
N THR A 40 -7.69 13.49 15.54
CA THR A 40 -6.48 12.90 14.96
C THR A 40 -6.77 11.81 13.93
N ASN A 41 -8.04 11.41 13.75
CA ASN A 41 -8.48 10.35 12.82
C ASN A 41 -8.92 10.91 11.46
N LYS A 42 -8.07 11.76 10.87
CA LYS A 42 -8.28 12.48 9.59
C LYS A 42 -6.97 12.61 8.78
N ASN A 43 -6.12 11.59 8.85
CA ASN A 43 -4.80 11.58 8.22
C ASN A 43 -4.84 11.64 6.69
N PHE A 44 -5.70 10.86 6.02
CA PHE A 44 -5.91 10.87 4.58
C PHE A 44 -6.49 12.21 4.13
N GLN A 45 -7.61 12.64 4.73
CA GLN A 45 -8.24 13.94 4.39
C GLN A 45 -7.27 15.12 4.53
N LYS A 46 -6.44 15.13 5.57
CA LYS A 46 -5.48 16.21 5.85
C LYS A 46 -4.08 15.96 5.27
N ARG A 47 -3.88 14.87 4.51
CA ARG A 47 -2.58 14.48 3.93
C ARG A 47 -1.43 14.52 4.93
N LYS A 48 -1.65 13.99 6.15
CA LYS A 48 -0.66 13.96 7.23
C LYS A 48 0.37 12.86 7.00
N TYR A 49 1.12 12.96 5.90
CA TYR A 49 2.12 11.99 5.50
C TYR A 49 3.37 12.05 6.38
N ALA A 50 4.04 10.92 6.51
CA ALA A 50 5.32 10.82 7.17
C ALA A 50 6.44 11.49 6.33
N PRO A 51 7.51 12.00 6.98
CA PRO A 51 8.63 12.60 6.29
C PRO A 51 9.42 11.53 5.52
N ALA A 52 9.31 11.56 4.19
CA ALA A 52 9.93 10.60 3.28
C ALA A 52 10.37 11.26 1.97
N LYS A 53 11.39 10.69 1.32
CA LYS A 53 11.91 11.15 0.02
C LYS A 53 12.23 9.98 -0.90
N ILE A 54 12.21 10.25 -2.20
CA ILE A 54 12.65 9.30 -3.23
C ILE A 54 14.18 9.21 -3.19
N PHE A 55 14.71 8.01 -3.40
CA PHE A 55 16.13 7.78 -3.61
C PHE A 55 16.38 6.71 -4.68
N TRP A 56 17.62 6.56 -5.11
CA TRP A 56 18.03 5.47 -6.00
C TRP A 56 18.34 4.20 -5.19
N ALA A 57 17.42 3.24 -5.21
CA ALA A 57 17.50 1.96 -4.53
C ALA A 57 18.13 0.92 -5.46
N LYS A 58 19.43 1.09 -5.74
CA LYS A 58 20.33 0.19 -6.51
C LYS A 58 19.69 -1.13 -6.97
N GLY A 59 19.65 -1.41 -8.28
CA GLY A 59 19.11 -2.66 -8.83
C GLY A 59 17.59 -2.82 -8.74
N LYS A 60 16.91 -2.12 -7.82
CA LYS A 60 15.44 -2.03 -7.73
C LYS A 60 14.85 -0.80 -8.43
N GLY A 61 15.72 0.15 -8.83
CA GLY A 61 15.32 1.41 -9.44
C GLY A 61 15.14 2.51 -8.38
N HIS A 62 14.03 3.23 -8.43
CA HIS A 62 13.69 4.20 -7.40
C HIS A 62 13.11 3.51 -6.15
N GLY A 63 13.38 4.06 -4.98
CA GLY A 63 12.81 3.65 -3.70
C GLY A 63 12.28 4.85 -2.92
N LEU A 64 11.51 4.59 -1.87
CA LEU A 64 11.12 5.59 -0.87
C LEU A 64 11.85 5.31 0.43
N LYS A 65 12.43 6.33 1.07
CA LYS A 65 13.05 6.20 2.38
C LYS A 65 12.59 7.27 3.35
N ALA A 66 12.61 6.96 4.64
CA ALA A 66 12.29 7.90 5.70
C ALA A 66 13.35 9.00 5.80
N THR A 67 12.95 10.24 6.07
CA THR A 67 13.88 11.36 6.35
C THR A 67 13.90 11.75 7.82
N ALA A 68 13.03 11.16 8.63
CA ALA A 68 13.06 11.20 10.09
C ALA A 68 12.49 9.90 10.65
N PHE A 69 12.56 9.72 11.97
CA PHE A 69 11.98 8.57 12.66
C PHE A 69 10.47 8.47 12.41
N ILE A 70 9.99 7.27 12.07
CA ILE A 70 8.57 6.96 11.90
C ILE A 70 8.21 5.85 12.90
N PRO A 71 7.37 6.14 13.92
CA PRO A 71 6.99 5.14 14.90
C PRO A 71 6.08 4.07 14.30
N ARG A 72 6.09 2.87 14.90
CA ARG A 72 5.11 1.81 14.62
C ARG A 72 3.67 2.34 14.66
N GLY A 73 2.83 1.82 13.77
CA GLY A 73 1.42 2.19 13.62
C GLY A 73 1.18 3.53 12.92
N LYS A 74 2.24 4.29 12.61
CA LYS A 74 2.11 5.60 11.96
C LYS A 74 1.68 5.45 10.50
N PHE A 75 0.68 6.25 10.12
CA PHE A 75 0.33 6.48 8.71
C PHE A 75 1.50 7.14 7.97
N ILE A 76 1.97 6.48 6.92
CA ILE A 76 3.10 6.90 6.10
C ILE A 76 2.61 7.75 4.93
N ILE A 77 1.86 7.15 4.00
CA ILE A 77 1.42 7.83 2.78
C ILE A 77 0.23 7.12 2.13
N GLU A 78 -0.65 7.85 1.46
CA GLU A 78 -1.74 7.30 0.63
C GLU A 78 -1.19 6.77 -0.71
N TYR A 79 -1.66 5.59 -1.15
CA TYR A 79 -1.37 5.08 -2.49
C TYR A 79 -2.33 5.72 -3.50
N LEU A 80 -1.88 6.80 -4.14
CA LEU A 80 -2.68 7.56 -5.10
C LEU A 80 -2.47 7.07 -6.53
N GLY A 81 -3.57 6.98 -7.27
CA GLY A 81 -3.57 6.73 -8.71
C GLY A 81 -4.96 6.86 -9.33
N GLU A 82 -5.10 6.45 -10.58
CA GLU A 82 -6.39 6.39 -11.26
C GLU A 82 -7.16 5.14 -10.79
N VAL A 83 -8.39 5.32 -10.30
CA VAL A 83 -9.25 4.17 -9.97
C VAL A 83 -9.91 3.69 -11.25
N VAL A 84 -9.55 2.49 -11.68
CA VAL A 84 -10.01 1.86 -12.92
C VAL A 84 -10.87 0.64 -12.65
N SER A 85 -11.82 0.36 -13.53
CA SER A 85 -12.65 -0.84 -13.47
C SER A 85 -11.86 -2.08 -13.86
N ALA A 86 -12.37 -3.27 -13.54
CA ALA A 86 -11.77 -4.54 -13.98
C ALA A 86 -11.55 -4.62 -15.50
N LYS A 87 -12.46 -4.06 -16.31
CA LYS A 87 -12.34 -4.01 -17.78
C LYS A 87 -11.16 -3.14 -18.21
N GLU A 88 -11.05 -1.95 -17.62
CA GLU A 88 -9.97 -1.01 -17.95
C GLU A 88 -8.62 -1.50 -17.43
N PHE A 89 -8.58 -2.11 -16.23
CA PHE A 89 -7.40 -2.79 -15.71
C PHE A 89 -6.88 -3.86 -16.68
N LYS A 90 -7.77 -4.73 -17.20
CA LYS A 90 -7.39 -5.76 -18.18
C LYS A 90 -6.79 -5.12 -19.44
N LYS A 91 -7.43 -4.08 -19.96
CA LYS A 91 -6.95 -3.34 -21.14
C LYS A 91 -5.56 -2.76 -20.91
N ARG A 92 -5.36 -1.97 -19.86
CA ARG A 92 -4.07 -1.33 -19.54
C ARG A 92 -2.97 -2.35 -19.27
N SER A 93 -3.30 -3.45 -18.60
CA SER A 93 -2.38 -4.57 -18.36
C SER A 93 -1.83 -5.13 -19.67
N HIS A 94 -2.68 -5.31 -20.69
CA HIS A 94 -2.25 -5.78 -22.02
C HIS A 94 -1.35 -4.78 -22.72
N GLU A 95 -1.71 -3.50 -22.68
CA GLU A 95 -0.92 -2.43 -23.27
C GLU A 95 0.47 -2.32 -22.62
N TYR A 96 0.53 -2.47 -21.29
CA TYR A 96 1.79 -2.36 -20.54
C TYR A 96 2.70 -3.55 -20.78
N ALA A 97 2.14 -4.76 -20.85
CA ALA A 97 2.90 -5.96 -21.22
C ALA A 97 3.46 -5.86 -22.64
N ARG A 98 2.66 -5.42 -23.62
CA ARG A 98 3.10 -5.25 -25.02
C ARG A 98 4.17 -4.19 -25.21
N SER A 99 4.15 -3.14 -24.39
CA SER A 99 5.15 -2.06 -24.43
C SER A 99 6.44 -2.39 -23.66
N GLY A 100 6.58 -3.61 -23.13
CA GLY A 100 7.79 -4.03 -22.42
C GLY A 100 8.03 -3.28 -21.11
N LYS A 101 6.98 -2.70 -20.50
CA LYS A 101 7.11 -1.99 -19.23
C LYS A 101 7.46 -2.98 -18.12
N GLN A 102 8.53 -2.69 -17.39
CA GLN A 102 9.03 -3.58 -16.33
C GLN A 102 8.38 -3.33 -14.96
N HIS A 103 7.85 -2.12 -14.74
CA HIS A 103 7.22 -1.75 -13.46
C HIS A 103 5.71 -1.62 -13.63
N HIS A 104 4.99 -2.33 -12.76
CA HIS A 104 3.53 -2.31 -12.72
C HIS A 104 3.08 -1.71 -11.39
N TYR A 105 2.23 -0.68 -11.49
CA TYR A 105 1.78 0.12 -10.35
C TYR A 105 0.30 -0.10 -10.05
N PHE A 106 -0.20 -1.31 -10.28
CA PHE A 106 -1.58 -1.69 -9.99
C PHE A 106 -1.73 -2.18 -8.55
N MET A 107 -2.73 -1.68 -7.85
CA MET A 107 -3.07 -2.10 -6.50
C MET A 107 -4.57 -2.36 -6.37
N GLU A 108 -4.94 -3.54 -5.86
CA GLU A 108 -6.35 -3.89 -5.73
C GLU A 108 -7.05 -3.08 -4.65
N LEU A 109 -8.01 -2.24 -5.06
CA LEU A 109 -8.86 -1.52 -4.12
C LEU A 109 -10.02 -2.41 -3.65
N SER A 110 -10.69 -3.07 -4.60
CA SER A 110 -11.74 -4.06 -4.36
C SER A 110 -11.81 -5.03 -5.55
N ARG A 111 -12.68 -6.04 -5.47
CA ARG A 111 -12.92 -6.98 -6.59
C ARG A 111 -13.33 -6.29 -7.90
N GLN A 112 -13.84 -5.06 -7.85
CA GLN A 112 -14.34 -4.33 -9.02
C GLN A 112 -13.46 -3.13 -9.41
N ALA A 113 -12.51 -2.75 -8.55
CA ALA A 113 -11.74 -1.52 -8.70
C ALA A 113 -10.26 -1.73 -8.39
N THR A 114 -9.41 -1.17 -9.23
CA THR A 114 -7.95 -1.21 -9.10
C THR A 114 -7.40 0.20 -9.18
N ILE A 115 -6.42 0.54 -8.36
CA ILE A 115 -5.67 1.79 -8.47
C ILE A 115 -4.51 1.55 -9.45
N ASP A 116 -4.42 2.34 -10.51
CA ASP A 116 -3.30 2.41 -11.43
C ASP A 116 -2.51 3.71 -11.21
N ALA A 117 -1.30 3.59 -10.65
CA ALA A 117 -0.43 4.73 -10.39
C ALA A 117 0.62 4.98 -11.50
N TYR A 118 0.48 4.36 -12.68
CA TYR A 118 1.46 4.50 -13.77
C TYR A 118 1.51 5.93 -14.34
N HIS A 119 0.35 6.47 -14.76
CA HIS A 119 0.27 7.81 -15.38
C HIS A 119 0.08 8.93 -14.36
N LYS A 120 -0.75 8.69 -13.35
CA LYS A 120 -1.03 9.65 -12.27
C LYS A 120 -0.80 8.93 -10.97
N GLY A 121 0.02 9.50 -10.10
CA GLY A 121 0.27 8.93 -8.79
C GLY A 121 1.11 9.85 -7.91
N ALA A 122 1.48 9.36 -6.74
CA ALA A 122 2.36 10.06 -5.80
C ALA A 122 3.69 9.34 -5.64
N ILE A 123 4.54 9.85 -4.73
CA ILE A 123 5.82 9.22 -4.39
C ILE A 123 5.65 7.81 -3.77
N SER A 124 4.44 7.49 -3.28
CA SER A 124 4.06 6.17 -2.76
C SER A 124 4.27 5.02 -3.77
N ARG A 125 4.23 5.32 -5.08
CA ARG A 125 4.45 4.31 -6.13
C ARG A 125 5.88 3.74 -6.15
N PHE A 126 6.81 4.39 -5.45
CA PHE A 126 8.21 3.97 -5.35
C PHE A 126 8.52 3.16 -4.09
N ILE A 127 7.52 2.80 -3.28
CA ILE A 127 7.74 1.92 -2.13
C ILE A 127 7.99 0.52 -2.68
N ASN A 128 9.18 -0.03 -2.42
CA ASN A 128 9.61 -1.30 -2.98
C ASN A 128 9.14 -2.50 -2.15
N HIS A 129 9.32 -3.68 -2.74
CA HIS A 129 9.12 -4.95 -2.07
C HIS A 129 10.22 -5.25 -1.04
N SER A 130 9.82 -5.82 0.10
CA SER A 130 10.70 -6.61 0.97
C SER A 130 9.99 -7.88 1.46
N CYS A 131 10.74 -8.99 1.61
CA CYS A 131 10.25 -10.19 2.28
C CYS A 131 10.19 -10.03 3.81
N GLU A 132 10.94 -9.08 4.36
CA GLU A 132 10.84 -8.61 5.74
C GLU A 132 10.52 -7.11 5.72
N PRO A 133 9.26 -6.73 5.44
CA PRO A 133 8.89 -5.33 5.28
C PRO A 133 8.87 -4.58 6.61
N ASN A 134 8.82 -3.26 6.51
CA ASN A 134 8.62 -2.35 7.66
C ASN A 134 7.32 -1.55 7.58
N SER A 135 6.55 -1.75 6.51
CA SER A 135 5.21 -1.20 6.35
C SER A 135 4.24 -2.21 5.73
N GLU A 136 2.95 -1.95 5.90
CA GLU A 136 1.85 -2.70 5.30
C GLU A 136 0.84 -1.73 4.67
N THR A 137 -0.03 -2.26 3.79
CA THR A 137 -1.16 -1.53 3.25
C THR A 137 -2.40 -1.71 4.13
N GLN A 138 -3.15 -0.64 4.35
CA GLN A 138 -4.45 -0.69 5.03
C GLN A 138 -5.51 -0.01 4.17
N LYS A 139 -6.69 -0.64 4.10
CA LYS A 139 -7.87 -0.11 3.41
C LYS A 139 -8.70 0.74 4.37
N TRP A 140 -8.84 2.02 4.08
CA TRP A 140 -9.55 2.98 4.91
C TRP A 140 -10.78 3.54 4.20
N THR A 141 -11.90 3.64 4.90
CA THR A 141 -13.09 4.33 4.39
C THR A 141 -13.00 5.81 4.75
N VAL A 142 -12.91 6.67 3.73
CA VAL A 142 -12.75 8.12 3.87
C VAL A 142 -13.85 8.82 3.09
N ASN A 143 -14.78 9.46 3.81
CA ASN A 143 -15.98 10.07 3.22
C ASN A 143 -16.79 9.11 2.33
N GLY A 144 -16.89 7.84 2.77
CA GLY A 144 -17.62 6.79 2.05
C GLY A 144 -16.85 6.15 0.88
N LEU A 145 -15.63 6.61 0.60
CA LEU A 145 -14.78 6.05 -0.44
C LEU A 145 -13.64 5.24 0.17
N LEU A 146 -13.40 4.06 -0.40
CA LEU A 146 -12.27 3.23 0.00
C LEU A 146 -10.96 3.84 -0.52
N ARG A 147 -9.93 3.84 0.31
CA ARG A 147 -8.57 4.31 0.00
C ARG A 147 -7.55 3.33 0.54
N ILE A 148 -6.34 3.34 0.00
CA ILE A 148 -5.24 2.54 0.51
C ILE A 148 -4.15 3.46 1.03
N GLY A 149 -3.67 3.18 2.24
CA GLY A 149 -2.53 3.86 2.84
C GLY A 149 -1.49 2.89 3.34
N PHE A 150 -0.24 3.34 3.39
CA PHE A 150 0.84 2.60 4.04
C PHE A 150 0.94 2.98 5.51
N PHE A 151 1.15 1.97 6.35
CA PHE A 151 1.31 2.12 7.80
C PHE A 151 2.54 1.36 8.25
N ALA A 152 3.30 1.95 9.18
CA ALA A 152 4.49 1.31 9.73
C ALA A 152 4.09 0.12 10.62
N ILE A 153 4.69 -1.06 10.43
CA ILE A 153 4.44 -2.25 11.28
C ILE A 153 5.49 -2.41 12.39
N ARG A 154 6.59 -1.67 12.26
CA ARG A 154 7.62 -1.47 13.28
C ARG A 154 8.16 -0.04 13.16
N ASP A 155 9.01 0.35 14.10
CA ASP A 155 9.73 1.61 13.98
C ASP A 155 10.63 1.60 12.74
N ILE A 156 10.66 2.72 12.03
CA ILE A 156 11.48 2.95 10.83
C ILE A 156 12.45 4.09 11.13
N GLN A 157 13.74 3.81 10.97
CA GLN A 157 14.80 4.76 11.28
C GLN A 157 15.00 5.78 10.15
N PRO A 158 15.57 6.97 10.44
CA PRO A 158 15.98 7.90 9.39
C PRO A 158 16.88 7.22 8.35
N GLU A 159 16.68 7.57 7.08
CA GLU A 159 17.38 7.02 5.92
C GLU A 159 17.12 5.53 5.60
N GLU A 160 16.28 4.85 6.40
CA GLU A 160 15.83 3.48 6.12
C GLU A 160 14.82 3.47 4.96
N GLU A 161 14.96 2.51 4.05
CA GLU A 161 14.02 2.29 2.95
C GLU A 161 12.66 1.80 3.50
N ILE A 162 11.59 2.45 3.07
CA ILE A 162 10.23 2.03 3.37
C ILE A 162 9.84 0.96 2.35
N THR A 163 9.43 -0.20 2.84
CA THR A 163 9.10 -1.37 2.02
C THR A 163 7.84 -2.07 2.53
N PHE A 164 7.15 -2.78 1.64
CA PHE A 164 6.02 -3.64 2.00
C PHE A 164 6.12 -5.00 1.30
N ASP A 165 5.41 -6.00 1.82
CA ASP A 165 5.25 -7.25 1.08
C ASP A 165 4.23 -7.04 -0.02
N TYR A 166 4.64 -7.23 -1.26
CA TYR A 166 3.80 -7.01 -2.41
C TYR A 166 2.71 -8.07 -2.53
N GLN A 167 2.88 -9.23 -1.89
CA GLN A 167 1.97 -10.38 -1.97
C GLN A 167 1.54 -10.69 -3.41
N PHE A 168 2.45 -10.49 -4.38
CA PHE A 168 2.15 -10.68 -5.80
C PHE A 168 1.72 -12.13 -6.06
N ILE A 169 0.61 -12.30 -6.76
CA ILE A 169 0.31 -13.57 -7.42
C ILE A 169 0.99 -13.52 -8.79
N HIS A 170 2.01 -14.33 -9.00
CA HIS A 170 2.69 -14.43 -10.29
C HIS A 170 2.44 -15.77 -10.97
N PHE A 171 2.02 -15.71 -12.23
CA PHE A 171 2.01 -16.82 -13.16
C PHE A 171 3.13 -16.60 -14.18
N GLY A 172 4.28 -17.28 -14.02
CA GLY A 172 5.47 -17.11 -14.87
C GLY A 172 6.79 -17.17 -14.08
N GLN A 173 7.91 -16.72 -14.69
CA GLN A 173 9.24 -16.83 -14.07
C GLN A 173 9.45 -15.91 -12.84
N GLY A 174 8.56 -14.93 -12.62
CA GLY A 174 8.60 -13.99 -11.50
C GLY A 174 9.80 -13.03 -11.54
N GLN A 175 9.71 -11.90 -10.83
CA GLN A 175 10.83 -10.95 -10.73
C GLN A 175 11.78 -11.37 -9.61
N LYS A 176 13.10 -11.38 -9.88
CA LYS A 176 14.12 -11.61 -8.84
C LYS A 176 13.97 -10.59 -7.70
N CYS A 177 13.87 -11.10 -6.48
CA CYS A 177 13.79 -10.27 -5.28
C CYS A 177 15.19 -9.79 -4.88
N LEU A 178 15.36 -8.46 -4.77
CA LEU A 178 16.60 -7.81 -4.38
C LEU A 178 16.45 -7.08 -3.03
N CYS A 179 15.59 -7.59 -2.14
CA CYS A 179 15.31 -6.94 -0.86
C CYS A 179 16.47 -7.05 0.16
N GLY A 180 17.32 -8.08 0.03
CA GLY A 180 18.46 -8.31 0.92
C GLY A 180 18.11 -8.88 2.29
N ALA A 181 16.84 -9.16 2.57
CA ALA A 181 16.41 -9.77 3.84
C ALA A 181 17.00 -11.17 4.03
N PRO A 182 17.38 -11.57 5.26
CA PRO A 182 17.86 -12.94 5.54
C PRO A 182 16.86 -14.03 5.13
N SER A 183 15.56 -13.80 5.34
CA SER A 183 14.48 -14.70 4.92
C SER A 183 13.94 -14.43 3.50
N CYS A 184 14.74 -13.81 2.62
CA CYS A 184 14.33 -13.50 1.26
C CYS A 184 13.86 -14.73 0.48
N ARG A 185 12.70 -14.61 -0.17
CA ARG A 185 12.07 -15.68 -0.97
C ARG A 185 12.68 -15.88 -2.36
N GLY A 186 13.68 -15.07 -2.72
CA GLY A 186 14.42 -15.12 -3.98
C GLY A 186 13.67 -14.55 -5.19
N ILE A 187 12.35 -14.77 -5.26
CA ILE A 187 11.45 -14.25 -6.29
C ILE A 187 10.28 -13.53 -5.60
N ILE A 188 9.91 -12.36 -6.11
CA ILE A 188 8.75 -11.61 -5.63
C ILE A 188 7.49 -12.42 -5.94
N GLY A 189 6.60 -12.60 -4.96
CA GLY A 189 5.31 -13.29 -5.16
C GLY A 189 5.32 -14.82 -5.03
N ARG A 190 6.43 -15.44 -4.63
CA ARG A 190 6.46 -16.86 -4.27
C ARG A 190 6.14 -17.04 -2.78
N GLU A 191 5.51 -18.12 -2.36
CA GLU A 191 5.46 -18.52 -0.95
C GLU A 191 6.73 -19.29 -0.55
N ALA A 192 7.10 -19.24 0.73
CA ALA A 192 8.23 -20.02 1.24
C ALA A 192 7.93 -21.52 1.13
N GLY A 193 8.80 -22.30 0.46
CA GLY A 193 8.71 -23.76 0.40
C GLY A 193 7.93 -24.37 -0.78
N GLN A 194 7.31 -23.58 -1.66
CA GLN A 194 6.68 -24.12 -2.87
C GLN A 194 7.75 -24.59 -3.87
N GLN A 195 7.97 -25.91 -4.01
CA GLN A 195 8.73 -26.48 -5.12
C GLN A 195 7.98 -26.27 -6.45
N ASP A 196 8.73 -26.09 -7.54
CA ASP A 196 8.22 -25.79 -8.89
C ASP A 196 7.47 -27.00 -9.49
N ASN A 197 6.22 -27.22 -9.07
CA ASN A 197 5.35 -28.22 -9.68
C ASN A 197 4.62 -27.59 -10.88
N ARG A 198 5.33 -27.51 -12.02
CA ARG A 198 4.77 -27.14 -13.32
C ARG A 198 3.67 -28.12 -13.74
N LYS A 199 2.41 -27.78 -13.47
CA LYS A 199 1.27 -28.28 -14.26
C LYS A 199 0.83 -27.17 -15.20
N LYS A 200 1.02 -27.40 -16.51
CA LYS A 200 0.39 -26.60 -17.56
C LYS A 200 -1.12 -26.82 -17.45
N ALA A 201 -1.90 -25.76 -17.30
CA ALA A 201 -3.34 -25.82 -17.52
C ALA A 201 -3.58 -25.42 -18.97
N ASP A 202 -4.36 -26.22 -19.69
CA ASP A 202 -4.77 -25.93 -21.05
C ASP A 202 -5.82 -24.82 -21.08
N GLY A 203 -5.73 -23.92 -22.07
CA GLY A 203 -6.89 -23.24 -22.66
C GLY A 203 -7.26 -21.85 -22.12
N ASP A 204 -6.78 -20.83 -22.82
CA ASP A 204 -7.46 -19.56 -23.14
C ASP A 204 -7.81 -18.52 -22.06
N ASP A 205 -7.44 -18.71 -20.78
CA ASP A 205 -7.59 -17.67 -19.72
C ASP A 205 -6.25 -17.22 -19.05
N GLU A 206 -5.11 -17.66 -19.59
CA GLU A 206 -3.81 -17.74 -18.88
C GLU A 206 -2.89 -16.49 -18.86
N ASN A 207 -3.39 -15.27 -19.08
CA ASN A 207 -2.51 -14.07 -19.02
C ASN A 207 -2.97 -12.91 -18.13
N TYR A 208 -4.13 -13.04 -17.48
CA TYR A 208 -4.76 -11.90 -16.80
C TYR A 208 -4.44 -11.78 -15.30
N GLY A 209 -3.94 -12.83 -14.65
CA GLY A 209 -3.68 -12.85 -13.20
C GLY A 209 -2.37 -12.17 -12.77
N LYS A 210 -1.65 -11.49 -13.66
CA LYS A 210 -0.18 -11.33 -13.54
C LYS A 210 0.34 -10.06 -12.88
N LEU A 211 -0.51 -9.08 -12.53
CA LEU A 211 -0.03 -7.70 -12.35
C LEU A 211 -0.62 -6.94 -11.17
N ILE A 212 -1.43 -7.58 -10.34
CA ILE A 212 -2.11 -6.92 -9.23
C ILE A 212 -1.36 -7.19 -7.93
N LEU A 213 -1.02 -6.13 -7.21
CA LEU A 213 -0.74 -6.21 -5.78
C LEU A 213 -2.05 -6.56 -5.07
N SER A 214 -2.22 -7.83 -4.71
CA SER A 214 -3.35 -8.30 -3.91
C SER A 214 -3.10 -8.04 -2.43
N MET A 215 -4.15 -7.72 -1.69
CA MET A 215 -4.09 -7.65 -0.23
C MET A 215 -4.77 -8.88 0.35
N GLY A 216 -4.04 -9.66 1.15
CA GLY A 216 -4.59 -10.68 2.05
C GLY A 216 -5.32 -10.06 3.23
#